data_AF-A0A4U7BJX4-F1
#
_entry.id   AF-A0A4U7BJX4-F1
#
_cell.length_a   1.000
_cell.length_b   1.000
_cell.length_c   1.000
_cell.angle_alpha   90.00
_cell.angle_beta   90.00
_cell.angle_gamma   90.00
#
_symmetry.space_group_name_H-M   'P 1'
#
loop_
_entity.id
_entity.type
_entity.pdbx_description
1 polymer ?
#
loop_
_entity_poly.entity_id
_entity_poly.type
_entity_poly.pdbx_seq_one_letter_code
_entity_poly.pdbx_strand_id
1 'polypeptide(L)'
;MKTKILLLAVLATILFSACSEEPKSVEYYKNNPEERKKKIDECGKKLYDYIAKNPQAKDKDLEKVLGKDCMNADEAGKLWK
;
A
#
# COMPACT_ATOMS: atom_id res chain seq x y z
N MET A 1 -21.71 -11.95 41.82
CA MET A 1 -20.47 -12.01 41.02
C MET A 1 -20.79 -12.40 39.57
N LYS A 2 -21.24 -11.48 38.70
CA LYS A 2 -21.52 -11.80 37.27
C LYS A 2 -21.22 -10.68 36.26
N THR A 3 -20.75 -9.52 36.69
CA THR A 3 -20.58 -8.34 35.82
C THR A 3 -19.14 -8.05 35.38
N LYS A 4 -18.13 -8.78 35.90
CA LYS A 4 -16.71 -8.49 35.63
C LYS A 4 -16.08 -9.29 34.46
N ILE A 5 -16.79 -10.26 33.88
CA ILE A 5 -16.24 -11.15 32.84
C ILE A 5 -16.58 -10.67 31.41
N LEU A 6 -17.47 -9.68 31.25
CA LEU A 6 -17.90 -9.24 29.92
C LEU A 6 -16.95 -8.21 29.25
N LEU A 7 -16.01 -7.62 30.00
CA LEU A 7 -15.16 -6.53 29.50
C LEU A 7 -13.84 -6.99 28.84
N LEU A 8 -13.49 -8.27 28.93
CA LEU A 8 -12.22 -8.79 28.39
C LEU A 8 -12.30 -9.30 26.94
N ALA A 9 -13.50 -9.44 26.37
CA ALA A 9 -13.67 -9.98 25.02
C ALA A 9 -13.58 -8.93 23.89
N VAL A 10 -13.62 -7.63 24.21
CA VAL A 10 -13.67 -6.55 23.21
C VAL A 10 -12.27 -6.05 22.81
N LEU A 11 -11.22 -6.40 23.55
CA LEU A 11 -9.85 -5.90 23.33
C LEU A 11 -9.04 -6.72 22.30
N ALA A 12 -9.55 -7.86 21.83
CA ALA A 12 -8.81 -8.77 20.93
C ALA A 12 -8.98 -8.45 19.43
N THR A 13 -9.88 -7.55 19.03
CA THR A 13 -10.18 -7.26 17.61
C THR A 13 -9.36 -6.13 17.00
N ILE A 14 -8.54 -5.43 17.79
CA ILE A 14 -7.84 -4.20 17.34
C ILE A 14 -6.42 -4.50 16.78
N LEU A 15 -5.93 -5.74 16.87
CA LEU A 15 -4.54 -6.06 16.49
C LEU A 15 -4.34 -6.60 15.06
N PHE A 16 -5.39 -6.73 14.24
CA PHE A 16 -5.28 -7.26 12.87
C PHE A 16 -5.49 -6.22 11.74
N SER A 17 -5.79 -4.96 12.05
CA SER A 17 -6.12 -3.96 11.03
C SER A 17 -4.91 -3.31 10.34
N ALA A 18 -3.71 -3.85 10.49
CA ALA A 18 -2.55 -3.51 9.67
C ALA A 18 -1.89 -4.77 9.10
N CYS A 19 -2.70 -5.66 8.49
CA CYS A 19 -2.19 -6.55 7.45
C CYS A 19 -1.76 -5.70 6.26
N SER A 20 -0.62 -5.01 6.38
CA SER A 20 0.12 -4.59 5.20
C SER A 20 0.68 -5.88 4.64
N GLU A 21 0.05 -6.42 3.59
CA GLU A 21 0.64 -7.50 2.81
C GLU A 21 2.08 -7.12 2.48
N GLU A 22 3.00 -8.08 2.61
CA GLU A 22 4.39 -7.87 2.25
C GLU A 22 4.46 -7.41 0.79
N PRO A 23 5.32 -6.43 0.46
CA PRO A 23 5.41 -5.90 -0.89
C PRO A 23 5.80 -7.02 -1.85
N LYS A 24 5.02 -7.21 -2.92
CA LYS A 24 5.28 -8.25 -3.91
C LYS A 24 6.53 -7.87 -4.70
N SER A 25 7.29 -8.87 -5.15
CA SER A 25 8.56 -8.64 -5.85
C SER A 25 8.36 -8.12 -7.27
N VAL A 26 9.40 -7.53 -7.85
CA VAL A 26 9.45 -7.15 -9.28
C VAL A 26 9.14 -8.35 -10.17
N GLU A 27 9.71 -9.52 -9.85
CA GLU A 27 9.53 -10.75 -10.61
C GLU A 27 8.08 -11.26 -10.57
N TYR A 28 7.39 -11.10 -9.44
CA TYR A 28 5.97 -11.39 -9.36
C TYR A 28 5.19 -10.55 -10.37
N TYR A 29 5.42 -9.24 -10.41
CA TYR A 29 4.69 -8.33 -11.30
C TYR A 29 5.08 -8.49 -12.78
N LYS A 30 6.29 -8.96 -13.09
CA LYS A 30 6.65 -9.36 -14.47
C LYS A 30 5.80 -10.53 -14.94
N ASN A 31 5.63 -11.54 -14.09
CA ASN A 31 4.89 -12.76 -14.40
C ASN A 31 3.36 -12.61 -14.26
N ASN A 32 2.89 -11.55 -13.60
CA ASN A 32 1.46 -11.27 -13.36
C ASN A 32 1.07 -9.87 -13.89
N PRO A 33 0.93 -9.69 -15.21
CA PRO A 33 0.70 -8.37 -15.81
C PRO A 33 -0.64 -7.73 -15.41
N GLU A 34 -1.69 -8.52 -15.19
CA GLU A 34 -3.00 -8.00 -14.72
C GLU A 34 -2.90 -7.45 -13.30
N GLU A 35 -2.21 -8.15 -12.41
CA GLU A 35 -1.97 -7.69 -11.04
C GLU A 35 -1.06 -6.46 -11.02
N ARG A 36 -0.04 -6.42 -11.90
CA ARG A 36 0.79 -5.23 -12.09
C ARG A 36 -0.06 -4.02 -12.52
N LYS A 37 -0.94 -4.19 -13.49
CA LYS A 37 -1.82 -3.11 -13.97
C LYS A 37 -2.69 -2.57 -12.85
N LYS A 38 -3.38 -3.44 -12.10
CA LYS A 38 -4.19 -3.04 -10.94
C LYS A 38 -3.37 -2.28 -9.90
N LYS A 39 -2.15 -2.76 -9.61
CA LYS A 39 -1.26 -2.09 -8.65
C LYS A 39 -0.84 -0.71 -9.15
N ILE A 40 -0.45 -0.56 -10.42
CA ILE A 40 -0.09 0.74 -11.00
C ILE A 40 -1.26 1.72 -10.94
N ASP A 41 -2.49 1.27 -11.24
CA ASP A 41 -3.69 2.11 -11.14
C ASP A 41 -3.95 2.58 -9.70
N GLU A 42 -3.73 1.70 -8.71
CA GLU A 42 -3.79 2.04 -7.28
C GLU A 42 -2.72 3.08 -6.91
N CYS A 43 -1.47 2.85 -7.32
CA CYS A 43 -0.35 3.75 -7.06
C CYS A 43 -0.53 5.12 -7.71
N GLY A 44 -1.08 5.18 -8.93
CA GLY A 44 -1.39 6.42 -9.64
C GLY A 44 -2.43 7.27 -8.90
N LYS A 45 -3.50 6.65 -8.39
CA LYS A 45 -4.49 7.35 -7.55
C LYS A 45 -3.88 7.89 -6.26
N LYS A 46 -3.05 7.08 -5.59
CA LYS A 46 -2.35 7.51 -4.36
C LYS A 46 -1.40 8.69 -4.62
N LEU A 47 -0.69 8.66 -5.75
CA LEU A 47 0.19 9.75 -6.16
C LEU A 47 -0.62 11.02 -6.44
N TYR A 48 -1.71 10.91 -7.20
CA TYR A 48 -2.59 12.03 -7.52
C TYR A 48 -3.14 12.67 -6.24
N ASP A 49 -3.69 11.87 -5.33
CA ASP A 49 -4.23 12.35 -4.05
C ASP A 49 -3.15 13.03 -3.20
N TYR A 50 -1.93 12.50 -3.23
CA TYR A 50 -0.81 13.08 -2.50
C TYR A 50 -0.39 14.43 -3.07
N ILE A 51 -0.22 14.55 -4.39
CA ILE A 51 0.16 15.80 -5.07
C ILE A 51 -0.95 16.84 -4.92
N ALA A 52 -2.23 16.45 -5.03
CA ALA A 52 -3.36 17.35 -4.83
C ALA A 52 -3.37 17.96 -3.42
N LYS A 53 -2.95 17.20 -2.40
CA LYS A 53 -2.82 17.67 -1.01
C LYS A 53 -1.50 18.39 -0.74
N ASN A 54 -0.46 18.10 -1.52
CA ASN A 54 0.90 18.60 -1.33
C ASN A 54 1.46 19.11 -2.67
N PRO A 55 0.97 20.25 -3.18
CA PRO A 55 1.35 20.77 -4.51
C PRO A 55 2.82 21.16 -4.64
N GLN A 56 3.60 21.13 -3.55
CA GLN A 56 5.04 21.39 -3.51
C GLN A 56 5.88 20.12 -3.31
N ALA A 57 5.25 18.95 -3.33
CA ALA A 57 5.92 17.66 -3.22
C ALA A 57 6.95 17.51 -4.35
N LYS A 58 8.12 16.98 -3.99
CA LYS A 58 9.20 16.67 -4.94
C LYS A 58 9.29 15.16 -5.12
N ASP A 59 9.71 14.73 -6.31
CA ASP A 59 9.81 13.32 -6.70
C ASP A 59 10.66 12.45 -5.73
N LYS A 60 11.58 13.08 -4.98
CA LYS A 60 12.40 12.39 -3.97
C LYS A 60 11.59 11.71 -2.85
N ASP A 61 10.32 12.08 -2.65
CA ASP A 61 9.44 11.50 -1.64
C ASP A 61 8.55 10.37 -2.21
N LEU A 62 8.69 10.03 -3.50
CA LEU A 62 7.80 9.11 -4.20
C LEU A 62 7.78 7.70 -3.59
N GLU A 63 8.95 7.15 -3.23
CA GLU A 63 9.02 5.85 -2.56
C GLU A 63 8.35 5.89 -1.18
N LYS A 64 8.48 6.99 -0.45
CA LYS A 64 7.85 7.18 0.86
C LYS A 64 6.33 7.28 0.76
N VAL A 65 5.84 7.88 -0.32
CA VAL A 65 4.41 8.07 -0.58
C VAL A 65 3.78 6.79 -1.13
N LEU A 66 4.39 6.18 -2.12
CA LEU A 66 3.82 5.05 -2.85
C LEU A 66 4.15 3.72 -2.20
N GLY A 67 5.30 3.61 -1.55
CA GLY A 67 5.78 2.39 -0.91
C GLY A 67 6.44 1.43 -1.89
N LYS A 68 7.18 0.47 -1.34
CA LYS A 68 8.02 -0.47 -2.10
C LYS A 68 7.24 -1.33 -3.09
N ASP A 69 5.99 -1.67 -2.78
CA ASP A 69 5.12 -2.47 -3.66
C ASP A 69 4.80 -1.75 -4.97
N CYS A 70 4.55 -0.44 -4.90
CA CYS A 70 4.36 0.42 -6.07
C CYS A 70 5.64 0.55 -6.91
N MET A 71 6.78 0.71 -6.25
CA MET A 71 8.08 0.78 -6.93
C MET A 71 8.38 -0.53 -7.69
N ASN A 72 8.09 -1.68 -7.06
CA ASN A 72 8.32 -2.98 -7.68
C ASN A 72 7.40 -3.21 -8.90
N ALA A 73 6.14 -2.78 -8.81
CA ALA A 73 5.19 -2.86 -9.93
C ALA A 73 5.59 -1.95 -11.09
N ASP A 74 6.09 -0.74 -10.80
CA ASP A 74 6.58 0.20 -11.79
C ASP A 74 7.84 -0.32 -12.49
N GLU A 75 8.83 -0.80 -11.73
CA GLU A 75 10.07 -1.36 -12.27
C GLU A 75 9.79 -2.55 -13.20
N ALA A 76 8.82 -3.40 -12.83
CA ALA A 76 8.40 -4.54 -13.64
C ALA A 76 7.83 -4.11 -15.01
N GLY A 77 7.19 -2.93 -15.08
CA GLY A 77 6.62 -2.37 -16.30
C GLY A 77 7.52 -1.37 -17.03
N LYS A 78 8.57 -0.85 -16.38
CA LYS A 78 9.40 0.28 -16.83
C LYS A 78 8.57 1.52 -17.20
N LEU A 79 7.53 1.83 -16.40
CA LEU A 79 6.52 2.82 -16.78
C LEU A 79 6.91 4.25 -16.38
N TRP A 80 7.59 4.45 -15.25
CA TRP A 80 8.12 5.75 -14.83
C TRP A 80 9.61 5.84 -15.16
N LYS A 81 9.90 6.21 -16.42
CA LYS A 81 11.25 6.57 -16.89
C LYS A 81 11.27 7.98 -17.45
#